data_AF-A0A2P6TH67-F1
#
_entry.id   AF-A0A2P6TH67-F1
#
_cell.length_a   1.000
_cell.length_b   1.000
_cell.length_c   1.000
_cell.angle_alpha   90.00
_cell.angle_beta   90.00
_cell.angle_gamma   90.00
#
_symmetry.space_group_name_H-M   'P 1'
#
loop_
_entity.id
_entity.type
_entity.pdbx_description
1 polymer ?
#
loop_
_entity_poly.entity_id
_entity_poly.type
_entity_poly.pdbx_seq_one_letter_code
_entity_poly.pdbx_strand_id
1 'polypeptide(L)'
;MATCAAAARAAALSGAAVCRGALKSQARSAAVRVQAVPTRMFFGGLFGGGAKREGKNDEVLKAARAAKRGCELAPASPPEGLEIATVAGGCFWGLELAYQRLPGVVKTSVGYTAGQVLNPTYEEVCSGRTGHTEAVQMYYNPAECSFEQILDEFFQKVDPTTLNRQGNDVGTQYRSVIFYHNEAQKEAAEKAVAAVNEQLAAGAFRLPGKKVATTIEPACDYYIAENYHQQYLSRGGRFNRPQSAEKGCKDKIRCYG
;
A
#
# COMPACT_ATOMS: atom_id res chain seq x y z
N MET A 1 -14.09 -6.11 -40.62
CA MET A 1 -15.39 -6.13 -39.92
C MET A 1 -15.39 -7.31 -38.96
N ALA A 2 -15.52 -7.03 -37.65
CA ALA A 2 -16.09 -7.83 -36.55
C ALA A 2 -15.84 -9.36 -36.53
N THR A 3 -15.37 -10.04 -35.48
CA THR A 3 -15.69 -10.02 -34.04
C THR A 3 -14.66 -10.93 -33.32
N CYS A 4 -14.05 -10.59 -32.18
CA CYS A 4 -14.57 -10.43 -30.82
C CYS A 4 -14.38 -11.68 -29.93
N ALA A 5 -13.63 -11.47 -28.84
CA ALA A 5 -13.86 -12.01 -27.49
C ALA A 5 -13.87 -13.52 -27.25
N ALA A 6 -12.71 -14.12 -26.96
CA ALA A 6 -12.61 -15.30 -26.09
C ALA A 6 -11.15 -15.58 -25.64
N ALA A 7 -10.54 -14.75 -24.78
CA ALA A 7 -9.28 -15.15 -24.12
C ALA A 7 -8.90 -14.42 -22.82
N ALA A 8 -9.71 -13.49 -22.30
CA ALA A 8 -9.31 -12.65 -21.16
C ALA A 8 -10.27 -12.79 -19.97
N ARG A 9 -10.48 -14.01 -19.47
CA ARG A 9 -11.21 -14.26 -18.20
C ARG A 9 -10.66 -15.50 -17.48
N ALA A 10 -9.40 -15.49 -17.10
CA ALA A 10 -8.84 -16.49 -16.16
C ALA A 10 -7.49 -16.04 -15.57
N ALA A 11 -7.42 -14.90 -14.89
CA ALA A 11 -6.22 -14.53 -14.11
C ALA A 11 -6.45 -13.61 -12.91
N ALA A 12 -7.71 -13.34 -12.50
CA ALA A 12 -8.01 -12.37 -11.44
C ALA A 12 -8.20 -12.98 -10.03
N LEU A 13 -7.81 -14.25 -9.81
CA LEU A 13 -8.02 -14.93 -8.53
C LEU A 13 -6.76 -15.71 -8.11
N SER A 14 -5.67 -15.01 -7.77
CA SER A 14 -4.61 -15.62 -6.93
C SER A 14 -3.79 -14.65 -6.06
N GLY A 15 -3.97 -13.33 -6.17
CA GLY A 15 -3.12 -12.34 -5.48
C GLY A 15 -3.31 -12.21 -3.96
N ALA A 16 -4.42 -12.68 -3.38
CA ALA A 16 -4.77 -12.40 -1.98
C ALA A 16 -3.99 -13.22 -0.92
N ALA A 17 -3.10 -14.13 -1.30
CA ALA A 17 -2.49 -15.11 -0.39
C ALA A 17 -1.02 -14.82 0.00
N VAL A 18 -0.34 -13.84 -0.61
CA VAL A 18 1.13 -13.72 -0.51
C VAL A 18 1.62 -12.98 0.74
N CYS A 19 0.79 -12.17 1.41
CA CYS A 19 1.26 -11.31 2.52
C CYS A 19 1.42 -12.01 3.89
N ARG A 20 1.36 -13.35 3.99
CA ARG A 20 1.44 -14.08 5.28
C ARG A 20 2.73 -14.87 5.53
N GLY A 21 3.80 -14.66 4.76
CA GLY A 21 4.99 -15.50 4.88
C GLY A 21 6.31 -14.76 4.87
N ALA A 22 6.82 -14.37 6.05
CA ALA A 22 8.26 -14.40 6.36
C ALA A 22 8.50 -13.99 7.83
N LEU A 23 8.65 -14.98 8.72
CA LEU A 23 9.52 -14.97 9.91
C LEU A 23 9.28 -16.28 10.69
N LYS A 24 9.98 -17.36 10.32
CA LYS A 24 10.10 -18.54 11.18
C LYS A 24 11.37 -18.39 12.00
N SER A 25 11.24 -17.93 13.25
CA SER A 25 12.28 -18.10 14.26
C SER A 25 12.19 -19.50 14.86
N GLN A 26 13.35 -20.13 15.04
CA GLN A 26 13.48 -21.47 15.58
C GLN A 26 13.12 -21.49 17.07
N ALA A 27 12.12 -22.28 17.45
CA ALA A 27 11.90 -22.68 18.84
C ALA A 27 11.90 -24.21 18.90
N ARG A 28 12.84 -24.75 19.68
CA ARG A 28 13.04 -26.19 19.91
C ARG A 28 11.86 -26.75 20.71
N SER A 29 11.26 -27.84 20.21
CA SER A 29 10.19 -28.59 20.85
C SER A 29 10.76 -29.63 21.83
N ALA A 30 10.34 -29.58 23.09
CA ALA A 30 10.46 -30.70 24.03
C ALA A 30 9.15 -31.51 23.99
N ALA A 31 9.26 -32.80 23.72
CA ALA A 31 8.14 -33.73 23.59
C ALA A 31 7.54 -34.09 24.95
N VAL A 32 6.21 -34.10 25.05
CA VAL A 32 5.48 -34.81 26.12
C VAL A 32 4.39 -35.68 25.50
N ARG A 33 4.35 -36.91 26.00
CA ARG A 33 3.66 -38.11 25.49
C ARG A 33 2.13 -37.96 25.40
N VAL A 34 1.60 -38.53 24.33
CA VAL A 34 0.20 -38.89 24.11
C VAL A 34 -0.16 -40.10 25.00
N GLN A 35 -1.33 -40.05 25.64
CA GLN A 35 -2.07 -41.25 26.04
C GLN A 35 -3.44 -41.22 25.36
N ALA A 36 -3.75 -42.33 24.69
CA ALA A 36 -5.02 -42.62 24.04
C ALA A 36 -5.87 -43.51 24.94
N VAL A 37 -7.19 -43.30 24.99
CA VAL A 37 -8.19 -44.28 25.47
C VAL A 37 -9.51 -44.09 24.67
N PRO A 38 -10.27 -45.16 24.35
CA PRO A 38 -11.03 -45.23 23.10
C PRO A 38 -12.57 -45.20 23.23
N THR A 39 -13.20 -45.10 22.05
CA THR A 39 -14.50 -45.69 21.61
C THR A 39 -15.82 -45.23 22.23
N ARG A 40 -16.72 -44.72 21.38
CA ARG A 40 -17.99 -45.41 21.08
C ARG A 40 -18.62 -44.93 19.77
N MET A 41 -19.00 -45.89 18.93
CA MET A 41 -19.83 -45.70 17.74
C MET A 41 -21.23 -45.19 18.13
N PHE A 42 -21.79 -44.29 17.30
CA PHE A 42 -23.22 -44.24 17.04
C PHE A 42 -23.44 -43.98 15.55
N PHE A 43 -24.21 -44.86 14.92
CA PHE A 43 -24.66 -44.83 13.54
C PHE A 43 -25.97 -44.02 13.46
N GLY A 44 -26.14 -43.18 12.44
CA GLY A 44 -27.41 -42.50 12.17
C GLY A 44 -27.24 -41.39 11.12
N GLY A 45 -27.66 -41.65 9.88
CA GLY A 45 -27.46 -40.76 8.74
C GLY A 45 -28.43 -39.59 8.65
N LEU A 46 -28.12 -38.64 7.75
CA LEU A 46 -29.05 -37.97 6.84
C LEU A 46 -28.26 -37.03 5.92
N PHE A 47 -28.59 -37.06 4.63
CA PHE A 47 -28.18 -36.06 3.64
C PHE A 47 -28.64 -34.66 4.09
N GLY A 48 -27.74 -33.67 4.07
CA GLY A 48 -28.14 -32.28 4.30
C GLY A 48 -26.97 -31.30 4.31
N GLY A 49 -26.89 -30.48 3.26
CA GLY A 49 -26.24 -29.16 3.26
C GLY A 49 -24.75 -29.12 3.58
N GLY A 50 -23.92 -29.01 2.54
CA GLY A 50 -22.54 -28.58 2.72
C GLY A 50 -22.51 -27.19 3.36
N ALA A 51 -22.32 -27.14 4.68
CA ALA A 51 -21.98 -25.91 5.38
C ALA A 51 -20.65 -25.42 4.79
N LYS A 52 -20.67 -24.25 4.14
CA LYS A 52 -19.44 -23.54 3.82
C LYS A 52 -18.65 -23.42 5.11
N ARG A 53 -17.46 -24.01 5.16
CA ARG A 53 -16.52 -23.79 6.26
C ARG A 53 -16.14 -22.32 6.20
N GLU A 54 -16.75 -21.50 7.06
CA GLU A 54 -16.25 -20.15 7.33
C GLU A 54 -14.79 -20.30 7.77
N GLY A 55 -13.88 -19.78 6.93
CA GLY A 55 -12.46 -19.80 7.26
C GLY A 55 -12.22 -18.81 8.39
N LYS A 56 -11.15 -19.01 9.19
CA LYS A 56 -10.70 -18.00 10.18
C LYS A 56 -10.53 -16.59 9.57
N ASN A 57 -10.39 -16.49 8.25
CA ASN A 57 -10.36 -15.22 7.52
C ASN A 57 -11.73 -14.53 7.46
N ASP A 58 -12.84 -15.28 7.42
CA ASP A 58 -14.19 -14.74 7.31
C ASP A 58 -14.64 -14.07 8.62
N GLU A 59 -14.28 -14.64 9.77
CA GLU A 59 -14.52 -14.02 11.08
C GLU A 59 -13.70 -12.75 11.28
N VAL A 60 -12.44 -12.76 10.83
CA VAL A 60 -11.55 -11.60 10.86
C VAL A 60 -12.08 -10.48 9.95
N LEU A 61 -12.54 -10.81 8.75
CA LEU A 61 -13.19 -9.86 7.82
C LEU A 61 -14.54 -9.34 8.36
N LYS A 62 -15.31 -10.18 9.04
CA LYS A 62 -16.58 -9.81 9.68
C LYS A 62 -16.36 -8.90 10.89
N ALA A 63 -15.34 -9.17 11.70
CA ALA A 63 -14.92 -8.35 12.83
C ALA A 63 -14.40 -6.98 12.37
N ALA A 64 -13.62 -6.92 11.28
CA ALA A 64 -13.20 -5.66 10.68
C ALA A 64 -14.38 -4.81 10.23
N ARG A 65 -15.35 -5.40 9.51
CA ARG A 65 -16.58 -4.71 9.08
C ARG A 65 -17.45 -4.23 10.26
N ALA A 66 -17.28 -4.83 11.43
CA ALA A 66 -18.00 -4.46 12.66
C ALA A 66 -17.27 -3.39 13.51
N ALA A 67 -16.00 -3.10 13.25
CA ALA A 67 -15.25 -2.07 13.98
C ALA A 67 -15.74 -0.65 13.61
N LYS A 68 -16.00 0.17 14.63
CA LYS A 68 -16.50 1.55 14.49
C LYS A 68 -15.40 2.50 13.97
N ARG A 69 -15.44 2.74 12.65
CA ARG A 69 -14.99 3.87 11.80
C ARG A 69 -13.84 4.76 12.30
N GLY A 70 -12.68 4.59 11.66
CA GLY A 70 -11.68 5.64 11.41
C GLY A 70 -11.31 5.68 9.92
N CYS A 71 -11.05 4.51 9.33
CA CYS A 71 -10.65 4.37 7.94
C CYS A 71 -11.61 3.49 7.12
N GLU A 72 -11.75 3.79 5.83
CA GLU A 72 -12.55 3.02 4.87
C GLU A 72 -11.63 2.19 3.97
N LEU A 73 -11.94 0.92 3.74
CA LEU A 73 -11.20 0.12 2.76
C LEU A 73 -11.47 0.65 1.35
N ALA A 74 -10.41 0.99 0.61
CA ALA A 74 -10.54 1.48 -0.75
C ALA A 74 -11.05 0.40 -1.71
N PRO A 75 -11.71 0.81 -2.82
CA PRO A 75 -12.07 -0.10 -3.90
C PRO A 75 -10.86 -0.85 -4.45
N ALA A 76 -11.02 -2.15 -4.70
CA ALA A 76 -9.95 -3.00 -5.22
C ALA A 76 -9.59 -2.73 -6.70
N SER A 77 -10.44 -2.01 -7.43
CA SER A 77 -10.25 -1.68 -8.84
C SER A 77 -10.48 -0.20 -9.10
N PRO A 78 -9.71 0.44 -9.99
CA PRO A 78 -9.94 1.82 -10.38
C PRO A 78 -11.25 2.00 -11.17
N PRO A 79 -11.77 3.24 -11.27
CA PRO A 79 -12.83 3.58 -12.20
C PRO A 79 -12.44 3.28 -13.66
N GLU A 80 -13.44 3.11 -14.54
CA GLU A 80 -13.21 2.85 -15.96
C GLU A 80 -12.35 3.93 -16.63
N GLY A 81 -11.39 3.51 -17.45
CA GLY A 81 -10.46 4.41 -18.15
C GLY A 81 -9.33 4.96 -17.29
N LEU A 82 -9.26 4.63 -16.00
CA LEU A 82 -8.18 5.04 -15.10
C LEU A 82 -7.36 3.83 -14.65
N GLU A 83 -6.11 4.11 -14.30
CA GLU A 83 -5.22 3.17 -13.62
C GLU A 83 -4.96 3.63 -12.18
N ILE A 84 -4.47 2.71 -11.35
CA ILE A 84 -4.20 2.92 -9.94
C ILE A 84 -2.71 2.82 -9.66
N ALA A 85 -2.17 3.74 -8.87
CA ALA A 85 -0.80 3.67 -8.34
C ALA A 85 -0.83 3.84 -6.82
N THR A 86 0.11 3.19 -6.12
CA THR A 86 0.24 3.33 -4.67
C THR A 86 1.72 3.37 -4.29
N VAL A 87 2.11 4.42 -3.58
CA VAL A 87 3.50 4.64 -3.13
C VAL A 87 3.54 5.11 -1.69
N ALA A 88 4.65 4.85 -1.02
CA ALA A 88 4.94 5.28 0.34
C ALA A 88 6.38 5.81 0.42
N GLY A 89 6.62 6.83 1.25
CA GLY A 89 7.95 7.43 1.33
C GLY A 89 8.06 8.58 2.32
N GLY A 90 7.57 8.36 3.54
CA GLY A 90 7.53 9.37 4.60
C GLY A 90 6.12 9.85 4.93
N CYS A 91 6.03 11.02 5.59
CA CYS A 91 4.76 11.68 5.85
C CYS A 91 3.98 11.86 4.54
N PHE A 92 2.80 11.24 4.48
CA PHE A 92 1.99 11.21 3.26
C PHE A 92 1.44 12.57 2.79
N TRP A 93 1.46 13.62 3.64
CA TRP A 93 0.87 14.92 3.32
C TRP A 93 1.62 15.66 2.21
N GLY A 94 2.95 15.69 2.31
CA GLY A 94 3.80 16.31 1.28
C GLY A 94 3.78 15.52 -0.01
N LEU A 95 3.76 14.18 0.10
CA LEU A 95 3.73 13.29 -1.05
C LEU A 95 2.39 13.35 -1.79
N GLU A 96 1.26 13.40 -1.06
CA GLU A 96 -0.06 13.60 -1.67
C GLU A 96 -0.09 14.90 -2.47
N LEU A 97 0.36 16.02 -1.88
CA LEU A 97 0.37 17.30 -2.57
C LEU A 97 1.23 17.30 -3.84
N ALA A 98 2.34 16.55 -3.87
CA ALA A 98 3.13 16.38 -5.08
C ALA A 98 2.32 15.72 -6.20
N TYR A 99 1.61 14.63 -5.91
CA TYR A 99 0.77 13.95 -6.88
C TYR A 99 -0.51 14.72 -7.23
N GLN A 100 -1.06 15.51 -6.31
CA GLN A 100 -2.16 16.43 -6.64
C GLN A 100 -1.76 17.40 -7.76
N ARG A 101 -0.48 17.80 -7.83
CA ARG A 101 0.05 18.72 -8.86
C ARG A 101 0.47 18.02 -10.14
N LEU A 102 0.60 16.70 -10.17
CA LEU A 102 1.01 15.96 -11.36
C LEU A 102 -0.13 15.94 -12.40
N PRO A 103 0.06 16.48 -13.63
CA PRO A 103 -0.92 16.36 -14.71
C PRO A 103 -1.24 14.90 -15.01
N GLY A 104 -2.48 14.61 -15.41
CA GLY A 104 -2.99 13.25 -15.63
C GLY A 104 -3.36 12.46 -14.36
N VAL A 105 -2.91 12.87 -13.16
CA VAL A 105 -3.46 12.34 -11.90
C VAL A 105 -4.85 12.93 -11.66
N VAL A 106 -5.86 12.08 -11.54
CA VAL A 106 -7.27 12.48 -11.43
C VAL A 106 -7.72 12.59 -9.98
N LYS A 107 -7.28 11.66 -9.12
CA LYS A 107 -7.66 11.62 -7.71
C LYS A 107 -6.50 11.12 -6.86
N THR A 108 -6.33 11.70 -5.69
CA THR A 108 -5.41 11.22 -4.65
C THR A 108 -6.16 10.91 -3.37
N SER A 109 -5.62 10.00 -2.57
CA SER A 109 -5.98 9.82 -1.17
C SER A 109 -4.74 9.43 -0.37
N VAL A 110 -4.75 9.75 0.91
CA VAL A 110 -3.80 9.25 1.90
C VAL A 110 -4.40 8.13 2.73
N GLY A 111 -3.57 7.19 3.17
CA GLY A 111 -4.04 5.97 3.81
C GLY A 111 -2.96 5.09 4.37
N TYR A 112 -3.38 3.92 4.86
CA TYR A 112 -2.55 2.94 5.55
C TYR A 112 -2.62 1.61 4.80
N THR A 113 -1.48 0.98 4.56
CA THR A 113 -1.42 -0.32 3.85
C THR A 113 -0.26 -1.17 4.37
N ALA A 114 -0.16 -2.43 3.91
CA ALA A 114 0.89 -3.40 4.24
C ALA A 114 1.03 -3.76 5.74
N GLY A 115 0.02 -3.46 6.56
CA GLY A 115 -0.07 -3.83 7.97
C GLY A 115 -1.01 -5.01 8.22
N GLN A 116 -1.13 -5.39 9.49
CA GLN A 116 -1.89 -6.57 9.92
C GLN A 116 -3.23 -6.22 10.59
N VAL A 117 -3.40 -4.96 11.00
CA VAL A 117 -4.61 -4.50 11.69
C VAL A 117 -5.64 -4.09 10.65
N LEU A 118 -6.87 -4.57 10.79
CA LEU A 118 -7.94 -4.21 9.86
C LEU A 118 -8.60 -2.92 10.33
N ASN A 119 -8.89 -2.01 9.40
CA ASN A 119 -9.45 -0.68 9.68
C ASN A 119 -8.69 0.09 10.77
N PRO A 120 -7.35 0.25 10.64
CA PRO A 120 -6.54 0.90 11.66
C PRO A 120 -6.93 2.39 11.81
N THR A 121 -6.76 2.97 13.00
CA THR A 121 -6.79 4.44 13.17
C THR A 121 -5.39 5.03 13.06
N TYR A 122 -5.30 6.34 12.82
CA TYR A 122 -4.02 7.04 12.84
C TYR A 122 -3.23 6.81 14.15
N GLU A 123 -3.88 6.84 15.30
CA GLU A 123 -3.24 6.63 16.60
C GLU A 123 -2.65 5.21 16.73
N GLU A 124 -3.34 4.21 16.19
CA GLU A 124 -2.85 2.84 16.16
C GLU A 124 -1.60 2.73 15.26
N VAL A 125 -1.64 3.34 14.07
CA VAL A 125 -0.50 3.38 13.13
C VAL A 125 0.69 4.11 13.74
N CYS A 126 0.47 5.25 14.40
CA CYS A 126 1.50 6.03 15.08
C CYS A 126 2.21 5.24 16.19
N SER A 127 1.55 4.24 16.79
CA SER A 127 2.19 3.37 17.78
C SER A 127 3.26 2.45 17.18
N GLY A 128 3.31 2.31 15.85
CA GLY A 128 4.24 1.42 15.13
C GLY A 128 3.91 -0.06 15.23
N ARG A 129 2.88 -0.45 16.00
CA ARG A 129 2.55 -1.85 16.30
C ARG A 129 1.70 -2.53 15.23
N THR A 130 1.05 -1.75 14.36
CA THR A 130 0.13 -2.29 13.34
C THR A 130 0.86 -2.87 12.13
N GLY A 131 2.11 -2.47 11.92
CA GLY A 131 2.89 -2.78 10.72
C GLY A 131 2.48 -1.98 9.47
N HIS A 132 1.49 -1.09 9.58
CA HIS A 132 1.08 -0.26 8.46
C HIS A 132 2.14 0.77 8.09
N THR A 133 2.11 1.15 6.82
CA THR A 133 2.85 2.28 6.27
C THR A 133 1.91 3.33 5.72
N GLU A 134 2.25 4.59 5.96
CA GLU A 134 1.59 5.74 5.34
C GLU A 134 1.86 5.73 3.84
N ALA A 135 0.78 5.70 3.06
CA ALA A 135 0.83 5.58 1.62
C ALA A 135 -0.13 6.56 0.94
N VAL A 136 0.26 6.99 -0.25
CA VAL A 136 -0.59 7.73 -1.17
C VAL A 136 -1.07 6.76 -2.23
N GLN A 137 -2.38 6.66 -2.39
CA GLN A 137 -3.01 5.99 -3.51
C GLN A 137 -3.57 7.04 -4.46
N MET A 138 -3.44 6.80 -5.75
CA MET A 138 -3.92 7.72 -6.78
C MET A 138 -4.54 6.98 -7.95
N TYR A 139 -5.52 7.63 -8.57
CA TYR A 139 -6.02 7.25 -9.88
C TYR A 139 -5.48 8.23 -10.92
N TYR A 140 -4.96 7.70 -12.02
CA TYR A 140 -4.39 8.49 -13.12
C TYR A 140 -4.95 8.04 -14.47
N ASN A 141 -4.99 8.98 -15.42
CA ASN A 141 -5.33 8.70 -16.81
C ASN A 141 -4.04 8.27 -17.55
N PRO A 142 -3.91 7.00 -17.99
CA PRO A 142 -2.71 6.53 -18.68
C PRO A 142 -2.49 7.22 -20.04
N ALA A 143 -3.49 7.90 -20.60
CA ALA A 143 -3.33 8.70 -21.81
C ALA A 143 -2.65 10.07 -21.57
N GLU A 144 -2.60 10.53 -20.32
CA GLU A 144 -2.03 11.83 -19.93
C GLU A 144 -0.80 11.70 -19.02
N CYS A 145 -0.72 10.63 -18.23
CA CYS A 145 0.35 10.37 -17.29
C CYS A 145 0.74 8.90 -17.30
N SER A 146 2.03 8.61 -17.50
CA SER A 146 2.56 7.26 -17.41
C SER A 146 2.98 6.91 -15.98
N PHE A 147 3.07 5.61 -15.69
CA PHE A 147 3.56 5.15 -14.38
C PHE A 147 5.02 5.54 -14.13
N GLU A 148 5.85 5.61 -15.18
CA GLU A 148 7.23 6.11 -15.10
C GLU A 148 7.26 7.58 -14.62
N GLN A 149 6.35 8.43 -15.09
CA GLN A 149 6.27 9.81 -14.60
C GLN A 149 5.87 9.88 -13.11
N ILE A 150 5.03 8.95 -12.65
CA ILE A 150 4.70 8.80 -11.23
C ILE A 150 5.96 8.41 -10.44
N LEU A 151 6.77 7.48 -10.96
CA LEU A 151 8.04 7.06 -10.32
C LEU A 151 9.09 8.18 -10.34
N ASP A 152 9.17 8.96 -11.41
CA ASP A 152 10.06 10.12 -11.50
C ASP A 152 9.70 11.17 -10.42
N GLU A 153 8.41 11.46 -10.25
CA GLU A 153 7.94 12.35 -9.19
C GLU A 153 8.25 11.75 -7.81
N PHE A 154 8.07 10.44 -7.63
CA PHE A 154 8.43 9.73 -6.39
C PHE A 154 9.90 9.95 -6.01
N PHE A 155 10.84 9.64 -6.91
CA PHE A 155 12.28 9.76 -6.63
C PHE A 155 12.75 11.22 -6.55
N GLN A 156 11.97 12.19 -7.06
CA GLN A 156 12.22 13.62 -6.83
C GLN A 156 11.80 14.09 -5.43
N LYS A 157 10.81 13.47 -4.79
CA LYS A 157 10.28 13.90 -3.49
C LYS A 157 10.76 13.07 -2.30
N VAL A 158 10.95 11.78 -2.49
CA VAL A 158 11.33 10.84 -1.42
C VAL A 158 12.85 10.67 -1.40
N ASP A 159 13.44 10.51 -0.22
CA ASP A 159 14.83 10.06 -0.12
C ASP A 159 14.79 8.53 -0.19
N PRO A 160 15.18 7.92 -1.32
CA PRO A 160 15.02 6.49 -1.49
C PRO A 160 16.10 5.70 -0.74
N THR A 161 17.03 6.35 -0.03
CA THR A 161 18.22 5.71 0.55
C THR A 161 18.12 5.47 2.05
N THR A 162 17.10 6.05 2.70
CA THR A 162 16.87 5.93 4.14
C THR A 162 15.92 4.78 4.47
N LEU A 163 16.36 3.91 5.38
CA LEU A 163 15.54 2.81 5.89
C LEU A 163 14.62 3.29 7.02
N ASN A 164 13.31 3.00 6.92
CA ASN A 164 12.30 3.31 7.94
C ASN A 164 12.36 4.76 8.46
N ARG A 165 12.64 5.70 7.55
CA ARG A 165 12.80 7.12 7.84
C ARG A 165 12.60 7.94 6.58
N GLN A 166 12.00 9.11 6.74
CA GLN A 166 12.04 10.18 5.76
C GLN A 166 12.26 11.51 6.48
N GLY A 167 13.39 12.16 6.24
CA GLY A 167 13.76 13.37 6.98
C GLY A 167 13.77 13.14 8.50
N ASN A 168 12.94 13.90 9.22
CA ASN A 168 12.82 13.79 10.68
C ASN A 168 11.76 12.76 11.14
N ASP A 169 10.99 12.19 10.21
CA ASP A 169 9.97 11.19 10.52
C ASP A 169 10.62 9.81 10.56
N VAL A 170 10.67 9.20 11.76
CA VAL A 170 11.36 7.93 12.02
C VAL A 170 10.36 6.87 12.45
N GLY A 171 10.36 5.75 11.75
CA GLY A 171 9.45 4.63 12.00
C GLY A 171 9.18 3.80 10.75
N THR A 172 8.77 2.56 10.95
CA THR A 172 8.40 1.64 9.85
C THR A 172 7.22 2.16 9.04
N GLN A 173 6.36 2.98 9.67
CA GLN A 173 5.25 3.64 9.01
C GLN A 173 5.70 4.68 7.95
N TYR A 174 6.95 5.12 7.99
CA TYR A 174 7.53 6.12 7.08
C TYR A 174 8.53 5.52 6.08
N ARG A 175 8.58 4.19 5.97
CA ARG A 175 9.48 3.50 5.02
C ARG A 175 9.09 3.83 3.57
N SER A 176 10.07 3.77 2.66
CA SER A 176 9.80 3.95 1.23
C SER A 176 9.43 2.63 0.55
N VAL A 177 8.29 2.61 -0.15
CA VAL A 177 7.77 1.43 -0.86
C VAL A 177 7.04 1.85 -2.13
N ILE A 178 7.20 1.08 -3.20
CA ILE A 178 6.36 1.14 -4.40
C ILE A 178 5.47 -0.11 -4.40
N PHE A 179 4.15 0.10 -4.32
CA PHE A 179 3.17 -0.97 -4.31
C PHE A 179 2.60 -1.18 -5.72
N TYR A 180 3.03 -2.26 -6.40
CA TYR A 180 2.61 -2.53 -7.77
C TYR A 180 1.24 -3.22 -7.83
N HIS A 181 0.38 -2.78 -8.75
CA HIS A 181 -0.95 -3.35 -8.98
C HIS A 181 -0.99 -4.35 -10.14
N ASN A 182 0.06 -4.40 -10.96
CA ASN A 182 0.23 -5.33 -12.05
C ASN A 182 1.72 -5.54 -12.38
N GLU A 183 2.04 -6.52 -13.23
CA GLU A 183 3.43 -6.83 -13.59
C GLU A 183 4.13 -5.69 -14.36
N ALA A 184 3.39 -4.91 -15.17
CA ALA A 184 3.98 -3.78 -15.90
C ALA A 184 4.49 -2.70 -14.93
N GLN A 185 3.73 -2.40 -13.87
CA GLN A 185 4.17 -1.49 -12.80
C GLN A 185 5.36 -2.04 -12.03
N LYS A 186 5.40 -3.36 -11.78
CA LYS A 186 6.55 -4.00 -11.12
C LYS A 186 7.82 -3.86 -11.95
N GLU A 187 7.77 -4.19 -13.24
CA GLU A 187 8.91 -4.05 -14.15
C GLU A 187 9.39 -2.60 -14.27
N ALA A 188 8.46 -1.64 -14.35
CA ALA A 188 8.78 -0.22 -14.39
C ALA A 188 9.44 0.24 -13.08
N ALA A 189 8.94 -0.21 -11.93
CA ALA A 189 9.51 0.10 -10.62
C ALA A 189 10.94 -0.48 -10.47
N GLU A 190 11.17 -1.71 -10.91
CA GLU A 190 12.49 -2.36 -10.88
C GLU A 190 13.49 -1.61 -11.75
N LYS A 191 13.08 -1.18 -12.95
CA LYS A 191 13.90 -0.34 -13.85
C LYS A 191 14.23 1.01 -13.23
N ALA A 192 13.25 1.69 -12.63
CA ALA A 192 13.48 2.99 -12.00
C ALA A 192 14.44 2.88 -10.80
N VAL A 193 14.29 1.84 -9.97
CA VAL A 193 15.22 1.56 -8.86
C VAL A 193 16.64 1.26 -9.39
N ALA A 194 16.78 0.50 -10.47
CA ALA A 194 18.08 0.23 -11.09
C ALA A 194 18.74 1.53 -11.58
N ALA A 195 18.00 2.38 -12.31
CA ALA A 195 18.49 3.66 -12.80
C ALA A 195 18.94 4.60 -11.67
N VAL A 196 18.19 4.67 -10.57
CA VAL A 196 18.59 5.47 -9.39
C VAL A 196 19.85 4.91 -8.73
N ASN A 197 20.00 3.58 -8.65
CA ASN A 197 21.22 2.98 -8.13
C ASN A 197 22.45 3.27 -9.00
N GLU A 198 22.30 3.31 -10.33
CA GLU A 198 23.37 3.73 -11.25
C GLU A 198 23.76 5.20 -11.02
N GLN A 199 22.77 6.08 -10.85
CA GLN A 199 23.02 7.50 -10.53
C GLN A 199 23.71 7.67 -9.17
N LEU A 200 23.33 6.89 -8.16
CA LEU A 200 23.99 6.88 -6.83
C LEU A 200 25.45 6.42 -6.95
N ALA A 201 25.71 5.34 -7.69
CA ALA A 201 27.06 4.82 -7.92
C ALA A 201 27.96 5.82 -8.68
N ALA A 202 27.38 6.57 -9.61
CA ALA A 202 28.07 7.63 -10.35
C ALA A 202 28.22 8.95 -9.55
N GLY A 203 27.62 9.06 -8.36
CA GLY A 203 27.57 10.32 -7.60
C GLY A 203 26.74 11.42 -8.28
N ALA A 204 25.87 11.05 -9.23
CA ALA A 204 25.02 11.95 -10.01
C ALA A 204 23.61 12.13 -9.41
N PHE A 205 23.24 11.31 -8.41
CA PHE A 205 21.95 11.43 -7.75
C PHE A 205 21.90 12.68 -6.84
N ARG A 206 20.74 13.33 -6.79
CA ARG A 206 20.52 14.59 -6.05
C ARG A 206 20.74 14.52 -4.53
N LEU A 207 20.74 13.32 -3.95
CA LEU A 207 20.96 13.08 -2.52
C LEU A 207 22.15 12.15 -2.32
N PRO A 208 22.90 12.30 -1.21
CA PRO A 208 23.95 11.36 -0.87
C PRO A 208 23.35 10.01 -0.49
N GLY A 209 24.02 8.93 -0.88
CA GLY A 209 23.60 7.58 -0.52
C GLY A 209 24.42 6.54 -1.25
N LYS A 210 24.31 5.29 -0.81
CA LYS A 210 25.04 4.17 -1.43
C LYS A 210 24.13 3.27 -2.28
N LYS A 211 22.87 3.14 -1.88
CA LYS A 211 21.90 2.24 -2.50
C LYS A 211 20.48 2.67 -2.14
N VAL A 212 19.55 2.41 -3.04
CA VAL A 212 18.11 2.51 -2.78
C VAL A 212 17.69 1.48 -1.73
N ALA A 213 17.01 1.97 -0.69
CA ALA A 213 16.32 1.22 0.36
C ALA A 213 14.81 1.04 0.08
N THR A 214 14.26 1.71 -0.93
CA THR A 214 12.86 1.54 -1.36
C THR A 214 12.58 0.09 -1.77
N THR A 215 11.55 -0.51 -1.16
CA THR A 215 11.09 -1.86 -1.53
C THR A 215 10.03 -1.82 -2.63
N ILE A 216 9.93 -2.89 -3.41
CA ILE A 216 8.90 -3.08 -4.43
C ILE A 216 8.05 -4.26 -3.96
N GLU A 217 6.79 -3.99 -3.63
CA GLU A 217 5.88 -4.94 -2.98
C GLU A 217 4.56 -5.02 -3.77
N PRO A 218 3.87 -6.17 -3.81
CA PRO A 218 2.54 -6.22 -4.40
C PRO A 218 1.57 -5.33 -3.59
N ALA A 219 0.68 -4.62 -4.28
CA ALA A 219 -0.38 -3.89 -3.61
C ALA A 219 -1.29 -4.83 -2.81
N CYS A 220 -1.70 -4.37 -1.62
CA CYS A 220 -2.61 -5.08 -0.72
C CYS A 220 -3.71 -4.14 -0.24
N ASP A 221 -4.47 -4.55 0.78
CA ASP A 221 -5.55 -3.74 1.34
C ASP A 221 -5.06 -2.32 1.68
N TYR A 222 -5.79 -1.33 1.18
CA TYR A 222 -5.51 0.08 1.40
C TYR A 222 -6.66 0.69 2.19
N TYR A 223 -6.36 1.17 3.39
CA TYR A 223 -7.32 1.83 4.27
C TYR A 223 -7.18 3.34 4.11
N ILE A 224 -8.19 3.99 3.55
CA ILE A 224 -8.27 5.44 3.38
C ILE A 224 -8.25 6.07 4.78
N ALA A 225 -7.25 6.92 5.04
CA ALA A 225 -7.09 7.61 6.31
C ALA A 225 -8.24 8.59 6.58
N GLU A 226 -8.33 9.07 7.81
CA GLU A 226 -9.37 9.98 8.27
C GLU A 226 -9.42 11.28 7.42
N ASN A 227 -10.62 11.85 7.29
CA ASN A 227 -10.86 13.05 6.46
C ASN A 227 -10.02 14.28 6.82
N TYR A 228 -9.43 14.34 8.03
CA TYR A 228 -8.55 15.44 8.42
C TYR A 228 -7.13 15.28 7.85
N HIS A 229 -6.73 14.09 7.41
CA HIS A 229 -5.47 13.87 6.71
C HIS A 229 -5.57 14.13 5.19
N GLN A 230 -6.77 13.97 4.63
CA GLN A 230 -7.00 14.13 3.19
C GLN A 230 -6.77 15.58 2.75
N GLN A 231 -5.87 15.76 1.77
CA GLN A 231 -5.51 17.05 1.19
C GLN A 231 -5.10 18.08 2.26
N TYR A 232 -4.41 17.62 3.31
CA TYR A 232 -4.09 18.40 4.50
C TYR A 232 -3.37 19.72 4.17
N LEU A 233 -2.36 19.68 3.31
CA LEU A 233 -1.54 20.87 2.97
C LEU A 233 -2.27 21.87 2.07
N SER A 234 -3.12 21.41 1.15
CA SER A 234 -3.89 22.33 0.30
C SER A 234 -5.05 22.97 1.07
N ARG A 235 -5.46 22.39 2.20
CA ARG A 235 -6.49 22.92 3.11
C ARG A 235 -5.94 23.83 4.21
N GLY A 236 -4.63 24.06 4.26
CA GLY A 236 -4.01 25.00 5.21
C GLY A 236 -2.85 24.41 6.01
N GLY A 237 -2.76 23.09 6.13
CA GLY A 237 -1.77 22.43 6.98
C GLY A 237 -1.80 22.92 8.44
N ARG A 238 -0.69 22.72 9.15
CA ARG A 238 -0.54 23.01 10.59
C ARG A 238 -0.67 24.51 10.91
N PHE A 239 -0.29 25.37 9.98
CA PHE A 239 -0.20 26.83 10.20
C PHE A 239 -1.32 27.60 9.49
N ASN A 240 -2.33 26.92 8.97
CA ASN A 240 -3.44 27.51 8.20
C ASN A 240 -2.95 28.38 7.01
N ARG A 241 -1.90 27.91 6.31
CA ARG A 241 -1.30 28.52 5.12
C ARG A 241 -1.36 27.52 3.96
N PRO A 242 -2.43 27.51 3.15
CA PRO A 242 -2.62 26.51 2.13
C PRO A 242 -1.49 26.56 1.09
N GLN A 243 -1.14 25.39 0.57
CA GLN A 243 -0.20 25.25 -0.53
C GLN A 243 -0.98 24.86 -1.78
N SER A 244 -0.76 25.57 -2.90
CA SER A 244 -1.52 25.33 -4.14
C SER A 244 -1.38 23.87 -4.58
N ALA A 245 -2.50 23.25 -4.95
CA ALA A 245 -2.56 21.90 -5.52
C ALA A 245 -2.80 21.92 -7.04
N GLU A 246 -2.68 23.10 -7.67
CA GLU A 246 -2.89 23.26 -9.11
C GLU A 246 -1.92 22.40 -9.93
N LYS A 247 -2.43 21.85 -11.04
CA LYS A 247 -1.64 21.02 -11.94
C LYS A 247 -0.44 21.80 -12.47
N GLY A 248 0.75 21.23 -12.36
CA GLY A 248 2.00 21.82 -12.78
C GLY A 248 2.60 22.85 -11.80
N CYS A 249 2.00 23.09 -10.63
CA CYS A 249 2.57 23.99 -9.62
C CYS A 249 3.97 23.52 -9.18
N LYS A 250 4.97 24.40 -9.28
CA LYS A 250 6.38 24.11 -8.96
C LYS A 250 6.83 24.66 -7.61
N ASP A 251 5.94 25.28 -6.85
CA ASP A 251 6.25 25.86 -5.55
C ASP A 251 6.82 24.80 -4.61
N LYS A 252 7.84 25.17 -3.82
CA LYS A 252 8.43 24.24 -2.85
C LYS A 252 7.37 23.80 -1.83
N ILE A 253 7.17 22.49 -1.74
CA ILE A 253 6.28 21.90 -0.74
C ILE A 253 6.94 21.99 0.65
N ARG A 254 6.21 22.56 1.61
CA ARG A 254 6.55 22.57 3.04
C ARG A 254 5.86 21.39 3.71
N CYS A 255 6.62 20.57 4.43
CA CYS A 255 6.15 19.26 4.91
C CYS A 255 4.85 19.31 5.74
N TYR A 256 4.66 20.36 6.53
CA TYR A 256 3.55 20.44 7.50
C TYR A 256 2.63 21.64 7.34
N GLY A 257 2.93 22.57 6.43
CA GLY A 257 2.22 23.85 6.30
C GLY A 257 3.16 25.03 6.12
#